data_AF-A0A1F6PQZ6-F1
#
_entry.id   AF-A0A1F6PQZ6-F1
#
_cell.length_a   1.000
_cell.length_b   1.000
_cell.length_c   1.000
_cell.angle_alpha   90.00
_cell.angle_beta   90.00
_cell.angle_gamma   90.00
#
_symmetry.space_group_name_H-M   'P 1'
#
loop_
_entity.id
_entity.type
_entity.pdbx_description
1 polymer ?
#
loop_
_entity_poly.entity_id
_entity_poly.type
_entity_poly.pdbx_seq_one_letter_code
_entity_poly.pdbx_strand_id
1 'polypeptide(L)'
;MSEAVKRVQELLKLPQHLCDMCGKCCKIATFKGGLSYEEIKKLAESTDEDPSQIEGAKDFLSIFAPYNSRKEAEEAGVGFIDRVLERFGKDSDVSFFYCKFIGENNSCLIHEDRPLLCRMYPIPHERTFYNPGCGFEEQGKKNWQEIENIIEDLRKKHQ
;
A
#
# COMPACT_ATOMS: atom_id res chain seq x y z
N MET A 1 9.99 24.94 -7.79
CA MET A 1 9.47 23.95 -6.82
C MET A 1 9.60 24.54 -5.43
N SER A 2 8.49 24.69 -4.68
CA SER A 2 8.51 25.31 -3.36
C SER A 2 9.20 24.40 -2.32
N GLU A 3 9.65 24.98 -1.22
CA GLU A 3 10.23 24.25 -0.08
C GLU A 3 9.26 23.20 0.47
N ALA A 4 7.96 23.54 0.56
CA ALA A 4 6.91 22.61 0.97
C ALA A 4 6.83 21.37 0.06
N VAL A 5 6.91 21.54 -1.26
CA VAL A 5 6.89 20.41 -2.21
C VAL A 5 8.13 19.52 -2.03
N LYS A 6 9.31 20.11 -1.82
CA LYS A 6 10.54 19.33 -1.55
C LYS A 6 10.39 18.53 -0.25
N ARG A 7 9.86 19.15 0.81
CA ARG A 7 9.65 18.48 2.09
C ARG A 7 8.68 17.31 1.99
N VAL A 8 7.57 17.47 1.28
CA VAL A 8 6.63 16.36 1.02
C VAL A 8 7.31 15.23 0.26
N GLN A 9 8.12 15.53 -0.76
CA GLN A 9 8.87 14.51 -1.50
C GLN A 9 9.88 13.74 -0.64
N GLU A 10 10.49 14.39 0.35
CA GLU A 10 11.36 13.73 1.33
C GLU A 10 10.55 12.84 2.28
N LEU A 11 9.45 13.36 2.81
CA LEU A 11 8.58 12.63 3.74
C LEU A 11 7.95 11.39 3.11
N LEU A 12 7.66 11.41 1.81
CA LEU A 12 7.16 10.24 1.08
C LEU A 12 8.18 9.09 0.97
N LYS A 13 9.47 9.35 1.23
CA LYS A 13 10.54 8.35 1.16
C LYS A 13 10.88 7.86 2.57
N LEU A 14 10.51 6.63 2.88
CA LEU A 14 10.85 6.05 4.18
C LEU A 14 12.34 5.67 4.26
N PRO A 15 13.00 5.92 5.41
CA PRO A 15 14.40 5.54 5.61
C PRO A 15 14.59 4.04 5.51
N GLN A 16 15.32 3.57 4.49
CA GLN A 16 15.39 2.15 4.14
C GLN A 16 16.00 1.25 5.23
N HIS A 17 16.77 1.81 6.15
CA HIS A 17 17.31 1.07 7.31
C HIS A 17 16.22 0.60 8.29
N LEU A 18 14.99 1.10 8.19
CA LEU A 18 13.83 0.65 8.97
C LEU A 18 13.16 -0.61 8.38
N CYS A 19 13.57 -1.03 7.17
CA CYS A 19 13.03 -2.23 6.56
C CYS A 19 13.67 -3.48 7.16
N ASP A 20 12.87 -4.32 7.81
CA ASP A 20 13.31 -5.61 8.35
C ASP A 20 13.54 -6.69 7.27
N MET A 21 13.32 -6.35 5.98
CA MET A 21 13.38 -7.27 4.84
C MET A 21 12.58 -8.57 5.04
N CYS A 22 11.51 -8.53 5.84
CA CYS A 22 10.77 -9.72 6.26
C CYS A 22 9.80 -10.28 5.21
N GLY A 23 9.56 -9.55 4.11
CA GLY A 23 8.66 -9.95 3.02
C GLY A 23 7.16 -9.99 3.37
N LYS A 24 6.74 -9.59 4.57
CA LYS A 24 5.32 -9.60 4.99
C LYS A 24 4.42 -8.79 4.04
N CYS A 25 4.88 -7.63 3.56
CA CYS A 25 4.15 -6.81 2.58
C CYS A 25 3.96 -7.48 1.21
N CYS A 26 4.74 -8.52 0.91
CA CYS A 26 4.57 -9.35 -0.29
C CYS A 26 3.74 -10.61 -0.02
N LYS A 27 3.66 -11.07 1.24
CA LYS A 27 2.80 -12.21 1.63
C LYS A 27 1.34 -11.83 1.72
N ILE A 28 1.04 -10.66 2.26
CA ILE A 28 -0.33 -10.18 2.35
C ILE A 28 -0.40 -8.69 2.02
N ALA A 29 -1.36 -8.36 1.16
CA ALA A 29 -1.69 -6.99 0.78
C ALA A 29 -3.20 -6.85 0.54
N THR A 30 -3.68 -5.61 0.60
CA THR A 30 -4.98 -5.19 0.09
C THR A 30 -4.76 -4.08 -0.93
N PHE A 31 -5.66 -3.94 -1.89
CA PHE A 31 -5.64 -2.77 -2.78
C PHE A 31 -6.01 -1.49 -2.03
N LYS A 32 -5.51 -0.35 -2.52
CA LYS A 32 -5.86 0.97 -1.97
C LYS A 32 -7.39 1.15 -1.99
N GLY A 33 -7.96 1.62 -0.88
CA GLY A 33 -9.40 1.85 -0.79
C GLY A 33 -10.24 0.62 -0.44
N GLY A 34 -9.62 -0.55 -0.18
CA GLY A 34 -10.36 -1.69 0.37
C GLY A 34 -11.29 -2.38 -0.63
N LEU A 35 -10.96 -2.32 -1.92
CA LEU A 35 -11.76 -2.90 -2.99
C LEU A 35 -11.68 -4.44 -3.04
N SER A 36 -12.75 -5.06 -3.50
CA SER A 36 -12.78 -6.47 -3.90
C SER A 36 -12.00 -6.71 -5.20
N TYR A 37 -11.62 -7.95 -5.46
CA TYR A 37 -10.94 -8.33 -6.70
C TYR A 37 -11.73 -7.94 -7.97
N GLU A 38 -13.04 -8.13 -7.94
CA GLU A 38 -13.92 -7.77 -9.07
C GLU A 38 -13.98 -6.26 -9.30
N GLU A 39 -14.00 -5.46 -8.23
CA GLU A 39 -13.97 -4.00 -8.33
C GLU A 39 -12.63 -3.50 -8.87
N ILE A 40 -11.51 -4.11 -8.48
CA ILE A 40 -10.18 -3.73 -9.00
C ILE A 40 -10.08 -4.05 -10.50
N LYS A 41 -10.62 -5.19 -10.95
CA LYS A 41 -10.67 -5.52 -12.39
C LYS A 41 -11.49 -4.49 -13.17
N LYS A 42 -12.69 -4.15 -12.68
CA LYS A 42 -13.53 -3.10 -13.28
C LYS A 42 -12.80 -1.75 -13.33
N LEU A 43 -12.11 -1.36 -12.26
CA LEU A 43 -11.31 -0.15 -12.22
C LEU A 43 -10.17 -0.17 -13.25
N ALA A 44 -9.50 -1.31 -13.43
CA ALA A 44 -8.42 -1.46 -14.41
C ALA A 44 -8.92 -1.35 -15.87
N GLU A 45 -10.20 -1.64 -16.12
CA GLU A 45 -10.84 -1.57 -17.45
C GLU A 45 -11.59 -0.26 -17.69
N SER A 46 -11.76 0.57 -16.67
CA SER A 46 -12.51 1.82 -16.77
C SER A 46 -11.84 2.84 -17.69
N THR A 47 -12.66 3.64 -18.38
CA THR A 47 -12.24 4.82 -19.16
C THR A 47 -12.65 6.14 -18.52
N ASP A 48 -13.50 6.11 -17.50
CA ASP A 48 -14.13 7.29 -16.90
C ASP A 48 -13.51 7.68 -15.56
N GLU A 49 -12.67 6.79 -15.00
CA GLU A 49 -11.98 6.99 -13.73
C GLU A 49 -10.66 7.77 -13.90
N ASP A 50 -10.13 8.29 -12.79
CA ASP A 50 -8.85 8.97 -12.79
C ASP A 50 -7.74 8.05 -13.37
N PRO A 51 -6.96 8.50 -14.38
CA PRO A 51 -5.96 7.67 -15.03
C PRO A 51 -4.92 7.04 -14.08
N SER A 52 -4.57 7.71 -12.98
CA SER A 52 -3.64 7.18 -11.98
C SER A 52 -4.26 6.07 -11.11
N GLN A 53 -5.59 6.07 -10.96
CA GLN A 53 -6.31 4.98 -10.32
C GLN A 53 -6.35 3.75 -11.22
N ILE A 54 -6.67 3.94 -12.50
CA ILE A 54 -6.69 2.88 -13.51
C ILE A 54 -5.31 2.24 -13.65
N GLU A 55 -4.26 3.05 -13.82
CA GLU A 55 -2.87 2.57 -13.90
C GLU A 55 -2.47 1.83 -12.62
N GLY A 56 -2.77 2.39 -11.45
CA GLY A 56 -2.49 1.74 -10.18
C GLY A 56 -3.21 0.38 -10.01
N ALA A 57 -4.42 0.23 -10.55
CA ALA A 57 -5.14 -1.04 -10.55
C ALA A 57 -4.49 -2.07 -11.48
N LYS A 58 -4.12 -1.66 -12.71
CA LYS A 58 -3.39 -2.52 -13.66
C LYS A 58 -2.06 -2.99 -13.08
N ASP A 59 -1.30 -2.05 -12.53
CA ASP A 59 -0.01 -2.31 -11.89
C ASP A 59 -0.15 -3.29 -10.73
N PHE A 60 -1.12 -3.08 -9.85
CA PHE A 60 -1.39 -3.99 -8.73
C PHE A 60 -1.74 -5.40 -9.22
N LEU A 61 -2.69 -5.53 -10.14
CA LEU A 61 -3.12 -6.82 -10.71
C LEU A 61 -2.00 -7.53 -11.50
N SER A 62 -1.02 -6.78 -12.02
CA SER A 62 0.14 -7.37 -12.68
C SER A 62 1.06 -8.11 -11.71
N ILE A 63 1.04 -7.78 -10.42
CA ILE A 63 1.96 -8.32 -9.39
C ILE A 63 1.25 -9.24 -8.40
N PHE A 64 0.02 -8.88 -8.03
CA PHE A 64 -0.69 -9.50 -6.93
C PHE A 64 -1.81 -10.41 -7.43
N ALA A 65 -1.88 -11.61 -6.86
CA ALA A 65 -2.93 -12.58 -7.07
C ALA A 65 -3.83 -12.66 -5.82
N PRO A 66 -5.15 -12.83 -5.98
CA PRO A 66 -6.06 -12.92 -4.85
C PRO A 66 -5.89 -14.26 -4.12
N TYR A 67 -6.06 -14.24 -2.79
CA TYR A 67 -6.26 -15.46 -2.03
C TYR A 67 -7.63 -16.07 -2.33
N ASN A 68 -7.75 -17.40 -2.25
CA ASN A 68 -9.01 -18.09 -2.50
C ASN A 68 -10.01 -17.92 -1.35
N SER A 69 -9.51 -17.62 -0.15
CA SER A 69 -10.32 -17.41 1.04
C SER A 69 -9.66 -16.47 2.04
N ARG A 70 -10.46 -15.87 2.92
CA ARG A 70 -9.96 -15.08 4.06
C ARG A 70 -9.08 -15.91 5.00
N LYS A 71 -9.39 -17.20 5.16
CA LYS A 71 -8.62 -18.10 6.02
C LYS A 71 -7.18 -18.24 5.52
N GLU A 72 -7.01 -18.46 4.23
CA GLU A 72 -5.70 -18.57 3.58
C GLU A 72 -4.90 -17.26 3.74
N ALA A 73 -5.56 -16.11 3.56
CA ALA A 73 -4.96 -14.81 3.78
C ALA A 73 -4.53 -14.61 5.26
N GLU A 74 -5.38 -14.98 6.23
CA GLU A 74 -5.07 -14.82 7.66
C GLU A 74 -3.81 -15.60 8.06
N GLU A 75 -3.67 -16.84 7.56
CA GLU A 75 -2.50 -17.68 7.79
C GLU A 75 -1.21 -17.06 7.23
N ALA A 76 -1.30 -16.27 6.16
CA ALA A 76 -0.17 -15.58 5.56
C ALA A 76 0.25 -14.30 6.31
N GLY A 77 -0.65 -13.74 7.13
CA GLY A 77 -0.47 -12.41 7.72
C GLY A 77 -1.32 -12.17 8.96
N VAL A 78 -0.98 -12.85 10.05
CA VAL A 78 -1.69 -12.75 11.33
C VAL A 78 -1.84 -11.30 11.77
N GLY A 79 -3.09 -10.89 12.00
CA GLY A 79 -3.46 -9.55 12.47
C GLY A 79 -3.38 -8.43 11.43
N PHE A 80 -2.99 -8.72 10.17
CA PHE A 80 -3.08 -7.75 9.08
C PHE A 80 -4.53 -7.55 8.65
N ILE A 81 -5.29 -8.64 8.52
CA ILE A 81 -6.71 -8.59 8.13
C ILE A 81 -7.51 -7.78 9.14
N ASP A 82 -7.31 -8.01 10.44
CA ASP A 82 -7.98 -7.25 11.50
C ASP A 82 -7.79 -5.74 11.32
N ARG A 83 -6.55 -5.29 11.05
CA ARG A 83 -6.26 -3.86 10.79
C ARG A 83 -7.01 -3.32 9.57
N VAL A 84 -7.15 -4.12 8.52
CA VAL A 84 -7.88 -3.74 7.30
C VAL A 84 -9.38 -3.65 7.59
N LEU A 85 -9.94 -4.63 8.30
CA LEU A 85 -11.35 -4.70 8.64
C LEU A 85 -11.77 -3.69 9.72
N GLU A 86 -10.86 -3.26 10.60
CA GLU A 86 -11.08 -2.13 11.52
C GLU A 86 -11.41 -0.85 10.75
N ARG A 87 -10.81 -0.66 9.56
CA ARG A 87 -11.06 0.51 8.72
C ARG A 87 -12.29 0.37 7.84
N PHE A 88 -12.45 -0.78 7.17
CA PHE A 88 -13.50 -0.95 6.15
C PHE A 88 -14.76 -1.63 6.67
N GLY A 89 -14.73 -2.20 7.88
CA GLY A 89 -15.82 -2.95 8.49
C GLY A 89 -15.63 -4.46 8.33
N LYS A 90 -16.08 -5.22 9.33
CA LYS A 90 -15.95 -6.70 9.37
C LYS A 90 -16.61 -7.41 8.19
N ASP A 91 -17.75 -6.86 7.76
CA ASP A 91 -18.57 -7.39 6.67
C ASP A 91 -18.20 -6.79 5.30
N SER A 92 -17.11 -6.00 5.19
CA SER A 92 -16.64 -5.46 3.91
C SER A 92 -16.18 -6.54 2.96
N ASP A 93 -16.41 -6.39 1.64
CA ASP A 93 -15.98 -7.35 0.61
C ASP A 93 -14.51 -7.18 0.17
N VAL A 94 -13.67 -6.59 1.03
CA VAL A 94 -12.26 -6.37 0.72
C VAL A 94 -11.55 -7.69 0.41
N SER A 95 -10.80 -7.71 -0.68
CA SER A 95 -10.01 -8.86 -1.08
C SER A 95 -8.56 -8.73 -0.61
N PHE A 96 -7.96 -9.87 -0.26
CA PHE A 96 -6.58 -9.96 0.16
C PHE A 96 -5.75 -10.69 -0.90
N PHE A 97 -4.49 -10.28 -1.02
CA PHE A 97 -3.64 -10.69 -2.12
C PHE A 97 -2.24 -11.07 -1.66
N TYR A 98 -1.56 -11.89 -2.46
CA TYR A 98 -0.15 -12.19 -2.33
C TYR A 98 0.61 -11.81 -3.61
N CYS A 99 1.88 -11.44 -3.45
CA CYS A 99 2.77 -11.18 -4.58
C CYS A 99 3.13 -12.50 -5.25
N LYS A 100 2.90 -12.62 -6.56
CA LYS A 100 3.24 -13.84 -7.32
C LYS A 100 4.75 -14.09 -7.46
N PHE A 101 5.58 -13.13 -7.03
CA PHE A 101 7.04 -13.17 -7.12
C PHE A 101 7.73 -13.28 -5.75
N ILE A 102 6.99 -13.56 -4.67
CA ILE A 102 7.62 -13.90 -3.39
C ILE A 102 8.18 -15.33 -3.45
N GLY A 103 9.48 -15.47 -3.19
CA GLY A 103 10.14 -16.77 -3.08
C GLY A 103 10.01 -17.39 -1.69
N GLU A 104 10.43 -18.66 -1.57
CA GLU A 104 10.31 -19.47 -0.34
C GLU A 104 10.99 -18.83 0.88
N ASN A 105 12.08 -18.09 0.67
CA ASN A 105 12.83 -17.40 1.73
C ASN A 105 12.37 -15.95 1.95
N ASN A 106 11.13 -15.60 1.57
CA ASN A 106 10.58 -14.25 1.60
C ASN A 106 11.33 -13.23 0.73
N SER A 107 12.17 -13.72 -0.19
CA SER A 107 12.94 -12.91 -1.13
C SER A 107 12.13 -12.59 -2.38
N CYS A 108 12.38 -11.43 -2.99
CA CYS A 108 11.74 -11.06 -4.25
C CYS A 108 12.47 -11.76 -5.42
N LEU A 109 11.74 -12.57 -6.19
CA LEU A 109 12.28 -13.28 -7.36
C LEU A 109 12.61 -12.35 -8.54
N ILE A 110 12.08 -11.13 -8.53
CA ILE A 110 12.30 -10.10 -9.54
C ILE A 110 12.90 -8.83 -8.94
N HIS A 111 13.81 -8.95 -7.96
CA HIS A 111 14.30 -7.79 -7.19
C HIS A 111 14.88 -6.67 -8.09
N GLU A 112 15.69 -7.03 -9.08
CA GLU A 112 16.31 -6.07 -10.01
C GLU A 112 15.28 -5.44 -10.96
N ASP A 113 14.24 -6.18 -11.34
CA ASP A 113 13.18 -5.76 -12.27
C ASP A 113 11.90 -5.30 -11.57
N ARG A 114 11.93 -5.15 -10.25
CA ARG A 114 10.71 -4.87 -9.48
C ARG A 114 10.08 -3.54 -9.95
N PRO A 115 8.76 -3.49 -10.15
CA PRO A 115 8.08 -2.27 -10.60
C PRO A 115 8.23 -1.12 -9.60
N LEU A 116 7.99 0.11 -10.06
CA LEU A 116 8.09 1.30 -9.25
C LEU A 116 7.22 1.23 -7.99
N LEU A 117 5.99 0.70 -8.09
CA LEU A 117 5.09 0.49 -6.95
C LEU A 117 5.77 -0.31 -5.83
N CYS A 118 6.53 -1.36 -6.17
CA CYS A 118 7.23 -2.22 -5.22
C CYS A 118 8.50 -1.56 -4.66
N ARG A 119 9.14 -0.65 -5.41
CA ARG A 119 10.32 0.10 -4.93
C ARG A 119 9.94 1.17 -3.93
N MET A 120 8.77 1.77 -4.12
CA MET A 120 8.29 2.87 -3.28
C MET A 120 7.50 2.37 -2.06
N TYR A 121 6.93 1.17 -2.11
CA TYR A 121 6.09 0.66 -1.02
C TYR A 121 6.93 0.23 0.21
N PRO A 122 6.47 0.54 1.44
CA PRO A 122 5.28 1.33 1.77
C PRO A 122 5.50 2.84 1.54
N ILE A 123 4.43 3.54 1.14
CA ILE A 123 4.42 5.01 1.09
C ILE A 123 3.71 5.57 2.32
N PRO A 124 4.19 6.67 2.94
CA PRO A 124 3.46 7.39 3.97
C PRO A 124 2.15 7.96 3.42
N HIS A 125 1.04 7.31 3.79
CA HIS A 125 -0.32 7.73 3.45
C HIS A 125 -1.28 7.07 4.44
N GLU A 126 -2.38 7.74 4.78
CA GLU A 126 -3.45 7.15 5.59
C GLU A 126 -3.97 5.79 5.06
N ARG A 127 -3.91 5.52 3.74
CA ARG A 127 -4.39 4.29 3.10
C ARG A 127 -3.37 3.15 3.13
N THR A 128 -2.17 3.39 3.64
CA THR A 128 -1.13 2.37 3.76
C THR A 128 -1.35 1.54 5.02
N PHE A 129 -1.57 0.25 4.85
CA PHE A 129 -1.64 -0.71 5.95
C PHE A 129 -0.25 -1.30 6.20
N TYR A 130 0.27 -1.09 7.40
CA TYR A 130 1.49 -1.74 7.86
C TYR A 130 1.14 -3.08 8.51
N ASN A 131 1.93 -4.10 8.21
CA ASN A 131 1.84 -5.38 8.92
C ASN A 131 2.22 -5.20 10.40
N PRO A 132 1.62 -5.96 11.33
CA PRO A 132 2.04 -5.95 12.73
C PRO A 132 3.56 -6.14 12.89
N GLY A 133 4.18 -5.22 13.63
CA GLY A 133 5.61 -5.19 13.88
C GLY A 133 6.47 -4.71 12.71
N CYS A 134 5.91 -4.04 11.70
CA CYS A 134 6.69 -3.47 10.61
C CYS A 134 7.54 -2.27 11.10
N GLY A 135 8.87 -2.31 10.89
CA GLY A 135 9.77 -1.22 11.27
C GLY A 135 9.47 0.15 10.65
N PHE A 136 8.71 0.19 9.54
CA PHE A 136 8.27 1.43 8.92
C PHE A 136 7.04 2.09 9.57
N GLU A 137 6.27 1.37 10.39
CA GLU A 137 4.92 1.80 10.79
C GLU A 137 4.93 3.15 11.51
N GLU A 138 5.79 3.30 12.52
CA GLU A 138 5.84 4.52 13.34
C GLU A 138 6.29 5.73 12.51
N GLN A 139 7.39 5.58 11.76
CA GLN A 139 7.91 6.67 10.93
C GLN A 139 6.94 7.03 9.80
N GLY A 140 6.28 6.03 9.20
CA GLY A 140 5.27 6.25 8.17
C GLY A 140 4.07 7.05 8.65
N LYS A 141 3.58 6.76 9.86
CA LYS A 141 2.51 7.53 10.49
C LYS A 141 2.94 8.97 10.81
N LYS A 142 4.15 9.17 11.36
CA LYS A 142 4.71 10.50 11.63
C LYS A 142 4.88 11.32 10.34
N ASN A 143 5.42 10.71 9.29
CA ASN A 143 5.61 11.37 8.00
C ASN A 143 4.27 11.79 7.39
N TRP A 144 3.25 10.93 7.44
CA TRP A 144 1.93 11.27 6.93
C TRP A 144 1.29 12.43 7.69
N GLN A 145 1.37 12.44 9.02
CA GLN A 145 0.86 13.55 9.83
C GLN A 145 1.52 14.88 9.46
N GLU A 146 2.83 14.88 9.21
CA GLU A 146 3.55 16.09 8.78
C GLU A 146 3.12 16.53 7.37
N ILE A 147 2.94 15.58 6.44
CA ILE A 147 2.43 15.86 5.09
C ILE A 147 1.04 16.52 5.17
N GLU A 148 0.14 16.02 6.01
CA GLU A 148 -1.19 16.59 6.22
C GLU A 148 -1.12 18.04 6.72
N ASN A 149 -0.27 18.31 7.72
CA ASN A 149 -0.07 19.66 8.24
C ASN A 149 0.43 20.63 7.16
N ILE A 150 1.39 20.19 6.33
CA ILE A 150 1.91 20.99 5.22
C ILE A 150 0.80 21.29 4.20
N ILE A 151 -0.02 20.29 3.85
CA ILE A 151 -1.13 20.46 2.90
C ILE A 151 -2.17 21.43 3.47
N GLU A 152 -2.50 21.33 4.76
CA GLU A 152 -3.45 22.23 5.41
C GLU A 152 -2.95 23.68 5.43
N ASP A 153 -1.68 23.90 5.77
CA ASP A 153 -1.06 25.22 5.77
C ASP A 153 -1.07 25.87 4.38
N LEU A 154 -0.80 25.07 3.33
CA LEU A 154 -0.88 25.55 1.95
C LEU A 154 -2.31 25.92 1.57
N ARG A 155 -3.31 25.11 1.94
CA ARG A 155 -4.73 25.42 1.69
C ARG A 155 -5.14 26.73 2.34
N LYS A 156 -4.74 26.98 3.60
CA LYS A 156 -5.04 28.24 4.32
C LYS A 156 -4.40 29.46 3.69
N LYS A 157 -3.21 29.33 3.09
CA LYS A 157 -2.50 30.45 2.43
C LYS A 157 -3.06 30.81 1.05
N HIS A 158 -3.84 29.91 0.44
CA HIS A 158 -4.43 30.07 -0.88
C HIS A 158 -5.96 30.23 -0.85
N GLN A 159 -6.55 30.33 0.35
CA GLN A 159 -7.91 30.84 0.59
C GLN A 159 -7.86 32.37 0.77
#